data_AF-A0A966KNS8-F1
#
_entry.id   AF-A0A966KNS8-F1
#
_cell.length_a   1.000
_cell.length_b   1.000
_cell.length_c   1.000
_cell.angle_alpha   90.00
_cell.angle_beta   90.00
_cell.angle_gamma   90.00
#
_symmetry.space_group_name_H-M   'P 1'
#
loop_
_entity.id
_entity.type
_entity.pdbx_description
1 polymer ?
#
loop_
_entity_poly.entity_id
_entity_poly.type
_entity_poly.pdbx_seq_one_letter_code
_entity_poly.pdbx_strand_id
1 'polypeptide(L)'
;MAADLRRSSRRRTWSTLFAASDWPSWVFLALGLVLFVYLPLRLWRMSHHARMLTSVIDSIAKGDPDIRLVLDLVENDPLTGWKPLAIVPTDEIKPVTVEGVDILARSRIVDLRRAWVGTGSRDGNGTVQIRDRLTLRVHEGAVTPVIVLRSINAVTEIEYRQPANQPQITARRGTERVGDQPVTRYELTCDLSAAPRGVPVPIELAIRLRYPRIQPGRMPFMIDHPCDILTVWMLFPEDHPYRTYRLLKYPRGHEAESEPLTARYTIDHPYGTLIGWSMIGPDLNTVYECRWTGD
;
A
#
# COMPACT_ATOMS: atom_id res chain seq x y z
N MET A 1 58.45 -29.96 37.33
CA MET A 1 58.38 -30.44 35.94
C MET A 1 57.00 -30.96 35.48
N ALA A 2 55.97 -31.04 36.34
CA ALA A 2 54.61 -31.45 35.93
C ALA A 2 53.64 -30.29 35.63
N ALA A 3 54.00 -29.05 35.94
CA ALA A 3 53.14 -27.87 35.76
C ALA A 3 53.18 -27.29 34.34
N ASP A 4 54.34 -27.35 33.66
CA ASP A 4 54.49 -26.76 32.32
C ASP A 4 53.86 -27.60 31.19
N LEU A 5 53.69 -28.90 31.41
CA LEU A 5 52.98 -29.78 30.47
C LEU A 5 51.46 -29.57 30.46
N ARG A 6 50.87 -28.99 31.53
CA ARG A 6 49.43 -28.70 31.58
C ARG A 6 49.05 -27.39 30.87
N ARG A 7 49.96 -26.44 30.69
CA ARG A 7 49.68 -25.17 30.00
C ARG A 7 49.73 -25.30 28.47
N SER A 8 50.51 -26.24 27.92
CA SER A 8 50.64 -26.39 26.46
C SER A 8 49.49 -27.18 25.83
N SER A 9 48.91 -28.17 26.52
CA SER A 9 47.80 -28.96 25.95
C SER A 9 46.49 -28.16 25.85
N ARG A 10 46.28 -27.20 26.76
CA ARG A 10 45.07 -26.36 26.80
C ARG A 10 45.03 -25.30 25.68
N ARG A 11 46.16 -25.00 25.03
CA ARG A 11 46.24 -24.07 23.89
C ARG A 11 46.00 -24.73 22.53
N ARG A 12 46.25 -26.04 22.40
CA ARG A 12 46.07 -26.77 21.13
C ARG A 12 44.62 -27.15 20.82
N THR A 13 43.80 -27.38 21.84
CA THR A 13 42.38 -27.77 21.64
C THR A 13 41.51 -26.64 21.10
N TRP A 14 41.84 -25.39 21.39
CA TRP A 14 41.12 -24.23 20.83
C TRP A 14 41.58 -23.87 19.40
N SER A 15 42.81 -24.25 19.00
CA SER A 15 43.30 -24.00 17.65
C SER A 15 42.83 -25.02 16.60
N THR A 16 42.26 -26.15 17.02
CA THR A 16 41.76 -27.19 16.11
C THR A 16 40.28 -27.06 15.78
N LEU A 17 39.48 -26.38 16.62
CA LEU A 17 38.03 -26.27 16.42
C LEU A 17 37.60 -25.45 15.19
N PHE A 18 38.51 -24.71 14.57
CA PHE A 18 38.26 -23.92 13.37
C PHE A 18 39.41 -24.01 12.34
N ALA A 19 40.12 -25.13 12.30
CA ALA A 19 41.12 -25.35 11.26
C ALA A 19 40.42 -25.52 9.89
N ALA A 20 40.96 -24.90 8.83
CA ALA A 20 40.37 -24.92 7.49
C ALA A 20 40.21 -26.34 6.90
N SER A 21 40.93 -27.33 7.43
CA SER A 21 40.86 -28.74 7.04
C SER A 21 39.79 -29.55 7.79
N ASP A 22 39.12 -28.96 8.78
CA ASP A 22 38.20 -29.67 9.69
C ASP A 22 36.74 -29.50 9.24
N TRP A 23 36.40 -30.16 8.13
CA TRP A 23 35.08 -30.09 7.51
C TRP A 23 33.88 -30.43 8.44
N PRO A 24 33.98 -31.33 9.44
CA PRO A 24 32.85 -31.62 10.32
C PRO A 24 32.48 -30.43 11.20
N SER A 25 33.48 -29.66 11.66
CA SER A 25 33.28 -28.46 12.48
C SER A 25 32.49 -27.38 11.73
N TRP A 26 32.70 -27.25 10.41
CA TRP A 26 31.90 -26.36 9.55
C TRP A 26 30.46 -26.83 9.36
N VAL A 27 30.22 -28.14 9.28
CA VAL A 27 28.85 -28.72 9.21
C VAL A 27 28.08 -28.44 10.49
N PHE A 28 28.71 -28.64 11.66
CA PHE A 28 28.07 -28.33 12.95
C PHE A 28 27.82 -26.84 13.14
N LEU A 29 28.72 -25.97 12.67
CA LEU A 29 28.51 -24.52 12.70
C LEU A 29 27.36 -24.10 11.78
N ALA A 30 27.29 -24.64 10.57
CA ALA A 30 26.18 -24.39 9.65
C ALA A 30 24.85 -24.87 10.24
N LEU A 31 24.82 -26.08 10.80
CA LEU A 31 23.64 -26.63 11.47
C LEU A 31 23.24 -25.76 12.68
N GLY A 32 24.19 -25.33 13.50
CA GLY A 32 23.96 -24.43 14.63
C GLY A 32 23.39 -23.09 14.18
N LEU A 33 23.90 -22.50 13.09
CA LEU A 33 23.39 -21.27 12.53
C LEU A 33 21.96 -21.45 12.00
N VAL A 34 21.67 -22.58 11.35
CA VAL A 34 20.30 -22.90 10.93
C VAL A 34 19.36 -23.04 12.12
N LEU A 35 19.77 -23.75 13.18
CA LEU A 35 18.89 -24.14 14.28
C LEU A 35 18.71 -23.04 15.34
N PHE A 36 19.74 -22.22 15.58
CA PHE A 36 19.73 -21.18 16.62
C PHE A 36 19.63 -19.75 16.09
N VAL A 37 19.84 -19.52 14.78
CA VAL A 37 19.69 -18.19 14.17
C VAL A 37 18.56 -18.20 13.15
N TYR A 38 18.63 -19.04 12.13
CA TYR A 38 17.64 -19.04 11.06
C TYR A 38 16.24 -19.51 11.53
N LEU A 39 16.15 -20.63 12.24
CA LEU A 39 14.90 -21.19 12.73
C LEU A 39 14.19 -20.25 13.72
N PRO A 40 14.87 -19.68 14.74
CA PRO A 40 14.25 -18.74 15.66
C PRO A 40 13.81 -17.45 14.98
N LEU A 41 14.61 -16.91 14.04
CA LEU A 41 14.20 -15.74 13.25
C LEU A 41 12.97 -16.04 12.39
N ARG A 42 12.90 -17.23 11.79
CA ARG A 42 11.75 -17.66 10.98
C ARG A 42 10.51 -17.88 11.84
N LEU A 43 10.64 -18.54 12.99
CA LEU A 43 9.55 -18.74 13.95
C LEU A 43 9.06 -17.41 14.54
N TRP A 44 9.98 -16.50 14.86
CA TRP A 44 9.65 -15.16 15.32
C TRP A 44 8.84 -14.42 14.26
N ARG A 45 9.30 -14.39 12.99
CA ARG A 45 8.55 -13.83 11.86
C ARG A 45 7.17 -14.48 11.71
N MET A 46 7.07 -15.80 11.74
CA MET A 46 5.80 -16.52 11.60
C MET A 46 4.83 -16.22 12.76
N SER A 47 5.33 -16.16 14.00
CA SER A 47 4.52 -15.80 15.17
C SER A 47 4.04 -14.34 15.14
N HIS A 48 4.82 -13.46 14.49
CA HIS A 48 4.44 -12.07 14.26
C HIS A 48 3.32 -11.97 13.21
N HIS A 49 3.43 -12.76 12.13
CA HIS A 49 2.39 -12.86 11.10
C HIS A 49 1.09 -13.42 11.68
N ALA A 50 1.17 -14.43 12.55
CA ALA A 50 0.00 -15.02 13.20
C ALA A 50 -0.79 -14.01 14.07
N ARG A 51 -0.11 -13.08 14.76
CA ARG A 51 -0.76 -12.08 15.62
C ARG A 51 -1.54 -11.02 14.83
N MET A 52 -1.02 -10.59 13.68
CA MET A 52 -1.76 -9.71 12.74
C MET A 52 -3.03 -10.41 12.24
N LEU A 53 -2.94 -11.72 11.93
CA LEU A 53 -4.06 -12.50 11.42
C LEU A 53 -5.20 -12.65 12.44
N THR A 54 -4.90 -12.86 13.72
CA THR A 54 -5.94 -13.03 14.75
C THR A 54 -6.79 -11.77 14.96
N SER A 55 -6.18 -10.57 14.88
CA SER A 55 -6.92 -9.30 14.99
C SER A 55 -7.80 -9.00 13.76
N VAL A 56 -7.40 -9.47 12.58
CA VAL A 56 -8.19 -9.31 11.35
C VAL A 56 -9.38 -10.28 11.34
N ILE A 57 -9.24 -11.47 11.93
CA ILE A 57 -10.29 -12.50 11.99
C ILE A 57 -11.54 -12.03 12.77
N ASP A 58 -11.39 -11.28 13.86
CA ASP A 58 -12.55 -10.68 14.56
C ASP A 58 -13.22 -9.54 13.76
N SER A 59 -12.47 -8.92 12.85
CA SER A 59 -13.00 -7.90 11.94
C SER A 59 -13.74 -8.51 10.73
N ILE A 60 -13.48 -9.79 10.39
CA ILE A 60 -14.23 -10.55 9.36
C ILE A 60 -15.72 -10.66 9.72
N ALA A 61 -16.06 -10.66 11.02
CA ALA A 61 -17.45 -10.68 11.48
C ALA A 61 -18.25 -9.42 11.09
N LYS A 62 -17.61 -8.34 10.63
CA LYS A 62 -18.27 -7.10 10.19
C LYS A 62 -18.61 -7.06 8.68
N GLY A 63 -18.31 -8.12 7.93
CA GLY A 63 -18.93 -8.39 6.62
C GLY A 63 -18.40 -7.63 5.40
N ASP A 64 -17.14 -7.16 5.40
CA ASP A 64 -16.56 -6.51 4.23
C ASP A 64 -15.82 -7.51 3.29
N PRO A 65 -16.20 -7.62 2.01
CA PRO A 65 -15.53 -8.49 1.03
C PRO A 65 -14.05 -8.12 0.75
N ASP A 66 -13.61 -6.90 1.11
CA ASP A 66 -12.23 -6.43 0.87
C ASP A 66 -11.23 -6.84 1.97
N ILE A 67 -11.69 -7.37 3.12
CA ILE A 67 -10.78 -7.86 4.18
C ILE A 67 -9.88 -8.99 3.68
N ARG A 68 -10.37 -9.83 2.76
CA ARG A 68 -9.55 -10.87 2.12
C ARG A 68 -8.42 -10.28 1.27
N LEU A 69 -8.60 -9.11 0.67
CA LEU A 69 -7.55 -8.41 -0.08
C LEU A 69 -6.49 -7.84 0.88
N VAL A 70 -6.91 -7.30 2.02
CA VAL A 70 -5.98 -6.84 3.06
C VAL A 70 -5.16 -8.01 3.60
N LEU A 71 -5.80 -9.15 3.87
CA LEU A 71 -5.12 -10.39 4.27
C LEU A 71 -4.11 -10.85 3.21
N ASP A 72 -4.51 -10.87 1.93
CA ASP A 72 -3.61 -11.23 0.82
C ASP A 72 -2.43 -10.24 0.65
N LEU A 73 -2.63 -8.94 0.89
CA LEU A 73 -1.55 -7.94 0.90
C LEU A 73 -0.61 -8.03 2.10
N VAL A 74 -1.09 -8.56 3.22
CA VAL A 74 -0.25 -8.84 4.39
C VAL A 74 0.61 -10.08 4.13
N GLU A 75 0.07 -11.07 3.41
CA GLU A 75 0.71 -12.38 3.19
C GLU A 75 1.62 -12.45 1.95
N ASN A 76 1.30 -11.76 0.86
CA ASN A 76 1.98 -11.89 -0.44
C ASN A 76 2.47 -10.53 -0.97
N ASP A 77 3.47 -10.52 -1.88
CA ASP A 77 3.72 -9.34 -2.73
C ASP A 77 2.61 -9.27 -3.79
N PRO A 78 1.62 -8.37 -3.64
CA PRO A 78 0.42 -8.35 -4.47
C PRO A 78 0.71 -7.94 -5.92
N LEU A 79 1.94 -7.50 -6.21
CA LEU A 79 2.39 -7.05 -7.52
C LEU A 79 3.04 -8.17 -8.33
N THR A 80 3.14 -9.38 -7.75
CA THR A 80 3.75 -10.53 -8.41
C THR A 80 2.97 -10.87 -9.69
N GLY A 81 3.63 -10.80 -10.84
CA GLY A 81 3.02 -11.08 -12.15
C GLY A 81 2.29 -9.91 -12.81
N TRP A 82 2.19 -8.75 -12.15
CA TRP A 82 1.58 -7.57 -12.75
C TRP A 82 2.54 -6.88 -13.70
N LYS A 83 2.04 -6.45 -14.86
CA LYS A 83 2.87 -5.83 -15.90
C LYS A 83 2.92 -4.31 -15.71
N PRO A 84 4.08 -3.67 -15.93
CA PRO A 84 4.16 -2.22 -15.93
C PRO A 84 3.36 -1.63 -17.10
N LEU A 85 2.69 -0.51 -16.86
CA LEU A 85 2.04 0.28 -17.90
C LEU A 85 3.01 1.33 -18.42
N ALA A 86 3.06 1.50 -19.74
CA ALA A 86 3.76 2.61 -20.35
C ALA A 86 2.98 3.92 -20.08
N ILE A 87 3.69 4.96 -19.63
CA ILE A 87 3.14 6.30 -19.45
C ILE A 87 3.51 7.12 -20.68
N VAL A 88 2.50 7.47 -21.49
CA VAL A 88 2.70 8.19 -22.74
C VAL A 88 2.62 9.71 -22.51
N PRO A 89 3.63 10.50 -22.94
CA PRO A 89 3.53 11.96 -22.88
C PRO A 89 2.36 12.48 -23.73
N THR A 90 1.66 13.50 -23.23
CA THR A 90 0.57 14.20 -23.94
C THR A 90 0.62 15.68 -23.61
N ASP A 91 0.26 16.53 -24.57
CA ASP A 91 0.15 17.97 -24.38
C ASP A 91 -1.18 18.35 -23.71
N GLU A 92 -2.20 17.52 -23.89
CA GLU A 92 -3.54 17.73 -23.34
C GLU A 92 -3.93 16.57 -22.42
N ILE A 93 -4.39 16.90 -21.21
CA ILE A 93 -4.90 15.97 -20.21
C ILE A 93 -6.42 16.09 -20.16
N LYS A 94 -7.12 14.98 -20.39
CA LYS A 94 -8.58 14.95 -20.38
C LYS A 94 -9.14 15.19 -18.97
N PRO A 95 -10.32 15.82 -18.85
CA PRO A 95 -11.01 15.94 -17.57
C PRO A 95 -11.48 14.57 -17.05
N VAL A 96 -11.75 14.50 -15.74
CA VAL A 96 -12.36 13.31 -15.14
C VAL A 96 -13.71 13.06 -15.82
N THR A 97 -13.88 11.87 -16.37
CA THR A 97 -15.06 11.51 -17.16
C THR A 97 -15.49 10.11 -16.77
N VAL A 98 -16.78 9.93 -16.47
CA VAL A 98 -17.39 8.63 -16.20
C VAL A 98 -18.65 8.57 -17.05
N GLU A 99 -18.62 7.77 -18.12
CA GLU A 99 -19.71 7.70 -19.10
C GLU A 99 -20.15 6.24 -19.30
N GLY A 100 -21.46 5.99 -19.22
CA GLY A 100 -22.05 4.65 -19.42
C GLY A 100 -21.68 3.60 -18.37
N VAL A 101 -21.18 4.03 -17.20
CA VAL A 101 -20.64 3.15 -16.15
C VAL A 101 -21.01 3.70 -14.77
N ASP A 102 -21.39 2.82 -13.85
CA ASP A 102 -21.48 3.12 -12.42
C ASP A 102 -20.21 2.63 -11.70
N ILE A 103 -19.66 3.44 -10.81
CA ILE A 103 -18.56 3.03 -9.92
C ILE A 103 -19.20 2.60 -8.59
N LEU A 104 -19.42 1.29 -8.42
CA LEU A 104 -20.10 0.74 -7.25
C LEU A 104 -19.24 0.83 -5.98
N ALA A 105 -17.93 0.59 -6.11
CA ALA A 105 -17.02 0.65 -4.98
C ALA A 105 -15.61 1.05 -5.40
N ARG A 106 -14.94 1.79 -4.54
CA ARG A 106 -13.52 2.09 -4.64
C ARG A 106 -12.82 1.65 -3.35
N SER A 107 -11.85 0.77 -3.51
CA SER A 107 -11.02 0.26 -2.42
C SER A 107 -9.58 0.69 -2.65
N ARG A 108 -8.96 1.30 -1.64
CA ARG A 108 -7.56 1.73 -1.69
C ARG A 108 -6.79 1.18 -0.53
N ILE A 109 -5.66 0.54 -0.81
CA ILE A 109 -4.72 0.08 0.20
C ILE A 109 -3.44 0.87 0.02
N VAL A 110 -3.04 1.59 1.06
CA VAL A 110 -1.84 2.41 1.12
C VAL A 110 -0.83 1.71 2.02
N ASP A 111 0.23 1.18 1.40
CA ASP A 111 1.32 0.53 2.12
C ASP A 111 2.44 1.54 2.42
N LEU A 112 2.54 1.90 3.70
CA LEU A 112 3.55 2.80 4.23
C LEU A 112 4.70 2.05 4.90
N ARG A 113 4.72 0.71 4.90
CA ARG A 113 5.79 -0.07 5.55
C ARG A 113 7.18 0.20 4.98
N ARG A 114 7.25 0.67 3.72
CA ARG A 114 8.50 1.07 3.03
C ARG A 114 8.62 2.59 2.81
N ALA A 115 7.68 3.37 3.32
CA ALA A 115 7.66 4.81 3.19
C ALA A 115 7.66 5.49 4.54
N TRP A 116 8.63 6.39 4.78
CA TRP A 116 8.58 7.20 5.99
C TRP A 116 7.59 8.35 5.80
N VAL A 117 6.45 8.25 6.49
CA VAL A 117 5.40 9.28 6.53
C VAL A 117 5.06 9.68 7.97
N GLY A 118 5.85 9.24 8.95
CA GLY A 118 5.65 9.50 10.38
C GLY A 118 6.13 10.89 10.81
N THR A 119 5.74 11.28 12.03
CA THR A 119 6.12 12.53 12.69
C THR A 119 7.49 12.39 13.36
N GLY A 120 8.58 12.91 12.76
CA GLY A 120 9.94 12.78 13.31
C GLY A 120 11.04 13.50 12.51
N SER A 121 12.31 13.31 12.90
CA SER A 121 13.48 14.02 12.33
C SER A 121 14.03 13.45 11.02
N ARG A 122 13.50 12.32 10.54
CA ARG A 122 13.85 11.78 9.23
C ARG A 122 13.12 12.57 8.15
N ASP A 123 13.87 13.08 7.17
CA ASP A 123 13.30 13.57 5.92
C ASP A 123 12.37 12.49 5.36
N GLY A 124 11.10 12.87 5.11
CA GLY A 124 10.02 12.03 4.57
C GLY A 124 10.36 11.48 3.20
N ASN A 125 11.26 10.49 3.18
CA ASN A 125 11.79 9.83 2.00
C ASN A 125 11.36 8.37 2.03
N GLY A 126 10.80 7.91 0.92
CA GLY A 126 10.44 6.50 0.76
C GLY A 126 9.47 6.30 -0.39
N THR A 127 9.22 5.03 -0.68
CA THR A 127 8.35 4.63 -1.78
C THR A 127 7.03 4.16 -1.21
N VAL A 128 5.96 4.92 -1.48
CA VAL A 128 4.60 4.50 -1.12
C VAL A 128 4.10 3.56 -2.20
N GLN A 129 3.55 2.43 -1.77
CA GLN A 129 2.87 1.50 -2.65
C GLN A 129 1.38 1.59 -2.40
N ILE A 130 0.59 1.69 -3.47
CA ILE A 130 -0.86 1.77 -3.41
C ILE A 130 -1.43 0.67 -4.29
N ARG A 131 -2.42 -0.06 -3.78
CA ARG A 131 -3.32 -0.89 -4.59
C ARG A 131 -4.68 -0.22 -4.62
N ASP A 132 -5.12 0.19 -5.80
CA ASP A 132 -6.44 0.74 -6.05
C ASP A 132 -7.28 -0.34 -6.73
N ARG A 133 -8.51 -0.53 -6.28
CA ARG A 133 -9.49 -1.40 -6.92
C ARG A 133 -10.79 -0.65 -7.10
N LEU A 134 -11.29 -0.62 -8.32
CA LEU A 134 -12.59 -0.08 -8.68
C LEU A 134 -13.50 -1.24 -9.06
N THR A 135 -14.69 -1.31 -8.45
CA THR A 135 -15.74 -2.22 -8.90
C THR A 135 -16.74 -1.42 -9.70
N LEU A 136 -16.84 -1.74 -10.98
CA LEU A 136 -17.59 -0.99 -11.97
C LEU A 136 -18.78 -1.81 -12.47
N ARG A 137 -19.84 -1.15 -12.94
CA ARG A 137 -20.90 -1.80 -13.71
C ARG A 137 -21.19 -1.01 -14.97
N VAL A 138 -20.98 -1.65 -16.13
CA VAL A 138 -21.30 -1.05 -17.42
C VAL A 138 -22.80 -1.12 -17.66
N HIS A 139 -23.41 -0.01 -18.09
CA HIS A 139 -24.85 0.03 -18.39
C HIS A 139 -25.18 -0.79 -19.63
N GLU A 140 -26.35 -1.43 -19.64
CA GLU A 140 -26.82 -2.24 -20.78
C GLU A 140 -26.87 -1.45 -22.09
N GLY A 141 -27.29 -0.18 -22.03
CA GLY A 141 -27.42 0.71 -23.19
C GLY A 141 -26.20 1.58 -23.49
N ALA A 142 -25.07 1.41 -22.80
CA ALA A 142 -23.90 2.27 -22.99
C ALA A 142 -23.32 2.15 -24.41
N VAL A 143 -23.16 3.28 -25.12
CA VAL A 143 -22.57 3.29 -26.47
C VAL A 143 -21.05 3.28 -26.40
N THR A 144 -20.46 4.15 -25.57
CA THR A 144 -19.01 4.32 -25.40
C THR A 144 -18.66 4.34 -23.91
N PRO A 145 -18.76 3.19 -23.19
CA PRO A 145 -18.48 3.15 -21.76
C PRO A 145 -16.99 3.39 -21.51
N VAL A 146 -16.68 4.46 -20.78
CA VAL A 146 -15.31 4.88 -20.52
C VAL A 146 -15.19 5.49 -19.12
N ILE A 147 -14.04 5.25 -18.50
CA ILE A 147 -13.62 5.98 -17.31
C ILE A 147 -12.29 6.68 -17.59
N VAL A 148 -12.23 7.96 -17.24
CA VAL A 148 -11.02 8.78 -17.26
C VAL A 148 -10.83 9.32 -15.85
N LEU A 149 -9.76 8.90 -15.19
CA LEU A 149 -9.39 9.35 -13.85
C LEU A 149 -8.11 10.17 -13.90
N ARG A 150 -7.97 11.13 -12.99
CA ARG A 150 -6.79 12.01 -12.93
C ARG A 150 -6.02 11.82 -11.64
N SER A 151 -4.69 11.89 -11.72
CA SER A 151 -3.86 11.99 -10.53
C SER A 151 -3.88 13.41 -9.98
N ILE A 152 -4.13 13.52 -8.69
CA ILE A 152 -4.13 14.79 -7.95
C ILE A 152 -2.77 15.09 -7.30
N ASN A 153 -1.96 14.05 -7.08
CA ASN A 153 -0.73 14.14 -6.31
C ASN A 153 0.44 14.65 -7.16
N ALA A 154 1.17 15.63 -6.64
CA ALA A 154 2.48 16.00 -7.17
C ALA A 154 3.49 14.93 -6.72
N VAL A 155 3.95 14.13 -7.67
CA VAL A 155 4.89 13.00 -7.43
C VAL A 155 6.12 13.17 -8.32
N THR A 156 7.29 12.77 -7.82
CA THR A 156 8.55 12.84 -8.57
C THR A 156 8.74 11.62 -9.47
N GLU A 157 8.36 10.45 -8.97
CA GLU A 157 8.42 9.18 -9.70
C GLU A 157 7.09 8.46 -9.53
N ILE A 158 6.57 7.89 -10.62
CA ILE A 158 5.37 7.07 -10.60
C ILE A 158 5.52 5.91 -11.56
N GLU A 159 5.10 4.74 -11.11
CA GLU A 159 5.03 3.52 -11.89
C GLU A 159 3.65 2.90 -11.66
N TYR A 160 2.96 2.59 -12.75
CA TYR A 160 1.68 1.89 -12.73
C TYR A 160 1.91 0.44 -13.12
N ARG A 161 1.22 -0.48 -12.45
CA ARG A 161 1.14 -1.89 -12.86
C ARG A 161 -0.30 -2.38 -12.82
N GLN A 162 -0.65 -3.28 -13.73
CA GLN A 162 -1.96 -3.92 -13.75
C GLN A 162 -1.85 -5.41 -14.10
N PRO A 163 -2.82 -6.23 -13.68
CA PRO A 163 -2.91 -7.61 -14.13
C PRO A 163 -3.44 -7.68 -15.58
N ALA A 164 -3.17 -8.79 -16.27
CA ALA A 164 -3.51 -8.95 -17.68
C ALA A 164 -4.96 -9.40 -17.93
N ASN A 165 -5.65 -9.88 -16.89
CA ASN A 165 -6.99 -10.50 -16.96
C ASN A 165 -8.14 -9.52 -16.69
N GLN A 166 -7.95 -8.23 -16.98
CA GLN A 166 -8.93 -7.18 -16.80
C GLN A 166 -8.89 -6.18 -17.98
N PRO A 167 -9.90 -5.33 -18.16
CA PRO A 167 -9.81 -4.17 -19.04
C PRO A 167 -8.53 -3.35 -18.76
N GLN A 168 -7.77 -3.06 -19.83
CA GLN A 168 -6.44 -2.48 -19.71
C GLN A 168 -6.52 -0.95 -19.67
N ILE A 169 -5.85 -0.36 -18.68
CA ILE A 169 -5.73 1.09 -18.53
C ILE A 169 -4.61 1.61 -19.44
N THR A 170 -4.87 2.75 -20.06
CA THR A 170 -3.87 3.58 -20.73
C THR A 170 -3.49 4.74 -19.82
N ALA A 171 -2.19 4.91 -19.56
CA ALA A 171 -1.68 5.99 -18.73
C ALA A 171 -1.03 7.07 -19.60
N ARG A 172 -1.41 8.34 -19.38
CA ARG A 172 -0.80 9.50 -20.03
C ARG A 172 -0.27 10.49 -19.01
N ARG A 173 0.76 11.26 -19.39
CA ARG A 173 1.37 12.31 -18.57
C ARG A 173 1.41 13.62 -19.35
N GLY A 174 0.91 14.68 -18.75
CA GLY A 174 0.92 16.02 -19.33
C GLY A 174 1.14 17.08 -18.26
N THR A 175 1.22 18.33 -18.69
CA THR A 175 1.45 19.47 -17.79
C THR A 175 0.26 20.40 -17.88
N GLU A 176 -0.30 20.76 -16.72
CA GLU A 176 -1.40 21.71 -16.60
C GLU A 176 -0.91 22.92 -15.82
N ARG A 177 -1.33 24.13 -16.21
CA ARG A 177 -1.06 25.34 -15.43
C ARG A 177 -2.10 25.47 -14.32
N VAL A 178 -1.65 25.44 -13.08
CA VAL A 178 -2.49 25.76 -11.92
C VAL A 178 -1.99 27.10 -11.36
N GLY A 179 -2.70 28.17 -11.69
CA GLY A 179 -2.18 29.52 -11.51
C GLY A 179 -0.96 29.75 -12.40
N ASP A 180 0.13 30.22 -11.80
CA ASP A 180 1.40 30.51 -12.51
C ASP A 180 2.41 29.33 -12.45
N GLN A 181 2.03 28.20 -11.87
CA GLN A 181 2.92 27.06 -11.68
C GLN A 181 2.55 25.89 -12.62
N PRO A 182 3.50 25.35 -13.39
CA PRO A 182 3.28 24.12 -14.15
C PRO A 182 3.20 22.92 -13.19
N VAL A 183 2.11 22.16 -13.29
CA VAL A 183 1.90 20.96 -12.47
C VAL A 183 1.79 19.75 -13.38
N THR A 184 2.63 18.75 -13.15
CA THR A 184 2.54 17.46 -13.84
C THR A 184 1.29 16.71 -13.39
N ARG A 185 0.50 16.23 -14.36
CA ARG A 185 -0.71 15.46 -14.16
C ARG A 185 -0.63 14.15 -14.91
N TYR A 186 -1.22 13.11 -14.33
CA TYR A 186 -1.40 11.81 -14.96
C TYR A 186 -2.89 11.58 -15.22
N GLU A 187 -3.17 11.04 -16.40
CA GLU A 187 -4.49 10.61 -16.85
C GLU A 187 -4.48 9.08 -16.96
N LEU A 188 -5.51 8.45 -16.42
CA LEU A 188 -5.74 7.02 -16.50
C LEU A 188 -7.06 6.78 -17.21
N THR A 189 -7.00 6.25 -18.42
CA THR A 189 -8.17 5.95 -19.25
C THR A 189 -8.40 4.44 -19.28
N CYS A 190 -9.62 3.99 -19.02
CA CYS A 190 -10.03 2.62 -19.26
C CYS A 190 -11.23 2.61 -20.22
N ASP A 191 -11.03 2.02 -21.39
CA ASP A 191 -12.11 1.71 -22.32
C ASP A 191 -12.80 0.42 -21.87
N LEU A 192 -14.10 0.52 -21.62
CA LEU A 192 -14.91 -0.57 -21.09
C LEU A 192 -15.87 -1.13 -22.15
N SER A 193 -15.66 -0.80 -23.42
CA SER A 193 -16.52 -1.25 -24.53
C SER A 193 -16.59 -2.78 -24.66
N ALA A 194 -15.52 -3.48 -24.28
CA ALA A 194 -15.44 -4.93 -24.27
C ALA A 194 -15.77 -5.57 -22.91
N ALA A 195 -16.06 -4.78 -21.88
CA ALA A 195 -16.39 -5.30 -20.55
C ALA A 195 -17.83 -5.85 -20.52
N PRO A 196 -18.10 -6.89 -19.71
CA PRO A 196 -19.46 -7.39 -19.50
C PRO A 196 -20.42 -6.31 -19.00
N ARG A 197 -21.64 -6.30 -19.56
CA ARG A 197 -22.71 -5.35 -19.21
C ARG A 197 -23.54 -5.88 -18.05
N GLY A 198 -24.10 -4.95 -17.26
CA GLY A 198 -25.02 -5.26 -16.15
C GLY A 198 -24.39 -5.91 -14.92
N VAL A 199 -23.18 -6.47 -15.02
CA VAL A 199 -22.49 -7.18 -13.95
C VAL A 199 -21.33 -6.36 -13.35
N PRO A 200 -21.00 -6.56 -12.07
CA PRO A 200 -19.81 -5.96 -11.46
C PRO A 200 -18.50 -6.47 -12.08
N VAL A 201 -17.63 -5.56 -12.50
CA VAL A 201 -16.31 -5.84 -13.07
C VAL A 201 -15.25 -5.14 -12.22
N PRO A 202 -14.30 -5.87 -11.60
CA PRO A 202 -13.20 -5.25 -10.87
C PRO A 202 -12.09 -4.80 -11.82
N ILE A 203 -11.58 -3.59 -11.61
CA ILE A 203 -10.38 -3.05 -12.23
C ILE A 203 -9.37 -2.75 -11.13
N GLU A 204 -8.21 -3.39 -11.19
CA GLU A 204 -7.14 -3.19 -10.21
C GLU A 204 -5.96 -2.45 -10.81
N LEU A 205 -5.35 -1.57 -10.01
CA LEU A 205 -4.19 -0.78 -10.38
C LEU A 205 -3.24 -0.68 -9.20
N ALA A 206 -1.99 -1.00 -9.45
CA ALA A 206 -0.93 -0.81 -8.49
C ALA A 206 -0.16 0.44 -8.86
N ILE A 207 0.11 1.27 -7.87
CA ILE A 207 0.79 2.53 -8.02
C ILE A 207 1.98 2.51 -7.09
N ARG A 208 3.18 2.59 -7.65
CA ARG A 208 4.38 2.88 -6.89
C ARG A 208 4.71 4.33 -7.13
N LEU A 209 4.78 5.11 -6.06
CA LEU A 209 5.05 6.53 -6.17
C LEU A 209 6.05 7.00 -5.12
N ARG A 210 6.81 8.02 -5.51
CA ARG A 210 7.72 8.75 -4.64
C ARG A 210 7.23 10.18 -4.53
N TYR A 211 6.98 10.61 -3.30
CA TYR A 211 6.63 11.99 -3.03
C TYR A 211 7.90 12.80 -2.83
N PRO A 212 7.97 14.04 -3.35
CA PRO A 212 9.09 14.94 -3.07
C PRO A 212 9.14 15.34 -1.59
N ARG A 213 7.96 15.56 -0.97
CA ARG A 213 7.75 15.73 0.46
C ARG A 213 6.34 15.26 0.79
N ILE A 214 6.19 14.27 1.66
CA ILE A 214 4.89 14.02 2.30
C ILE A 214 4.84 14.84 3.58
N GLN A 215 3.71 15.48 3.85
CA GLN A 215 3.47 16.06 5.17
C GLN A 215 3.42 14.91 6.20
N PRO A 216 4.30 14.92 7.21
CA PRO A 216 4.28 13.92 8.27
C PRO A 216 2.90 13.75 8.89
N GLY A 217 2.52 12.50 9.15
CA GLY A 217 1.29 12.17 9.87
C GLY A 217 0.02 12.37 9.05
N ARG A 218 0.09 12.41 7.71
CA ARG A 218 -1.06 12.71 6.85
C ARG A 218 -1.10 11.89 5.57
N MET A 219 -2.31 11.48 5.19
CA MET A 219 -2.58 10.81 3.93
C MET A 219 -3.92 11.29 3.35
N PRO A 220 -3.90 12.30 2.47
CA PRO A 220 -5.09 12.77 1.79
C PRO A 220 -5.46 11.88 0.61
N PHE A 221 -6.76 11.68 0.42
CA PHE A 221 -7.35 10.91 -0.65
C PHE A 221 -8.57 11.65 -1.19
N MET A 222 -8.53 12.09 -2.45
CA MET A 222 -9.66 12.80 -3.05
C MET A 222 -10.47 11.91 -3.97
N ILE A 223 -11.78 12.11 -3.88
CA ILE A 223 -12.79 11.55 -4.76
C ILE A 223 -13.22 12.66 -5.72
N ASP A 224 -12.96 12.44 -7.01
CA ASP A 224 -13.31 13.34 -8.11
C ASP A 224 -14.37 12.74 -9.05
N HIS A 225 -14.96 11.61 -8.67
CA HIS A 225 -15.96 10.87 -9.42
C HIS A 225 -17.02 10.27 -8.49
N PRO A 226 -18.26 10.05 -8.98
CA PRO A 226 -19.28 9.40 -8.16
C PRO A 226 -18.85 7.97 -7.84
N CYS A 227 -19.02 7.54 -6.58
CA CYS A 227 -18.97 6.13 -6.22
C CYS A 227 -19.84 5.84 -4.99
N ASP A 228 -20.40 4.63 -4.88
CA ASP A 228 -21.33 4.32 -3.80
C ASP A 228 -20.62 4.00 -2.48
N ILE A 229 -19.46 3.35 -2.54
CA ILE A 229 -18.67 2.96 -1.37
C ILE A 229 -17.21 3.34 -1.56
N LEU A 230 -16.62 3.95 -0.53
CA LEU A 230 -15.19 4.15 -0.42
C LEU A 230 -14.65 3.36 0.77
N THR A 231 -13.65 2.53 0.53
CA THR A 231 -12.90 1.80 1.56
C THR A 231 -11.42 2.13 1.43
N VAL A 232 -10.78 2.46 2.55
CA VAL A 232 -9.36 2.78 2.60
C VAL A 232 -8.68 2.01 3.73
N TRP A 233 -7.53 1.42 3.40
CA TRP A 233 -6.66 0.73 4.33
C TRP A 233 -5.27 1.34 4.29
N MET A 234 -4.63 1.42 5.44
CA MET A 234 -3.30 1.98 5.62
C MET A 234 -2.47 1.03 6.47
N LEU A 235 -1.36 0.56 5.91
CA LEU A 235 -0.40 -0.32 6.59
C LEU A 235 0.79 0.50 7.05
N PHE A 236 1.13 0.39 8.33
CA PHE A 236 2.22 1.13 8.96
C PHE A 236 3.41 0.20 9.26
N PRO A 237 4.64 0.73 9.23
CA PRO A 237 5.83 -0.01 9.64
C PRO A 237 5.77 -0.42 11.12
N GLU A 238 6.27 -1.61 11.45
CA GLU A 238 6.24 -2.16 12.82
C GLU A 238 7.17 -1.42 13.79
N ASP A 239 8.29 -0.90 13.27
CA ASP A 239 9.26 -0.10 14.02
C ASP A 239 8.76 1.32 14.30
N HIS A 240 7.69 1.76 13.63
CA HIS A 240 7.10 3.08 13.80
C HIS A 240 5.56 3.06 13.68
N PRO A 241 4.88 2.50 14.69
CA PRO A 241 3.43 2.41 14.70
C PRO A 241 2.78 3.78 14.90
N TYR A 242 1.55 3.96 14.41
CA TYR A 242 0.75 5.12 14.81
C TYR A 242 0.30 4.97 16.28
N ARG A 243 0.11 6.09 16.95
CA ARG A 243 -0.40 6.17 18.34
C ARG A 243 -1.86 6.61 18.39
N THR A 244 -2.19 7.67 17.66
CA THR A 244 -3.57 8.17 17.54
C THR A 244 -3.82 8.60 16.11
N TYR A 245 -5.08 8.54 15.68
CA TYR A 245 -5.49 9.03 14.37
C TYR A 245 -6.83 9.74 14.42
N ARG A 246 -7.10 10.55 13.39
CA ARG A 246 -8.37 11.21 13.11
C ARG A 246 -8.68 11.08 11.63
N LEU A 247 -9.94 10.81 11.33
CA LEU A 247 -10.46 10.80 9.96
C LEU A 247 -11.23 12.10 9.75
N LEU A 248 -10.87 12.81 8.68
CA LEU A 248 -11.43 14.10 8.35
C LEU A 248 -11.92 14.11 6.91
N LYS A 249 -12.88 14.98 6.62
CA LYS A 249 -13.23 15.35 5.26
C LYS A 249 -13.30 16.86 5.09
N TYR A 250 -13.00 17.35 3.89
CA TYR A 250 -13.11 18.77 3.54
C TYR A 250 -13.19 18.96 2.02
N PRO A 251 -13.83 20.04 1.54
CA PRO A 251 -13.80 20.40 0.13
C PRO A 251 -12.37 20.65 -0.36
N ARG A 252 -12.11 20.35 -1.63
CA ARG A 252 -10.78 20.59 -2.23
C ARG A 252 -10.35 22.05 -2.02
N GLY A 253 -9.13 22.23 -1.50
CA GLY A 253 -8.53 23.55 -1.26
C GLY A 253 -8.98 24.23 0.04
N HIS A 254 -9.94 23.66 0.77
CA HIS A 254 -10.53 24.24 1.97
C HIS A 254 -10.18 23.42 3.21
N GLU A 255 -8.89 23.13 3.40
CA GLU A 255 -8.42 22.30 4.52
C GLU A 255 -8.78 22.86 5.90
N ALA A 256 -8.91 24.18 6.02
CA ALA A 256 -9.34 24.86 7.24
C ALA A 256 -10.80 24.52 7.64
N GLU A 257 -11.62 24.08 6.69
CA GLU A 257 -13.01 23.69 6.89
C GLU A 257 -13.14 22.19 7.20
N SER A 258 -12.06 21.55 7.65
CA SER A 258 -12.07 20.11 7.95
C SER A 258 -13.06 19.76 9.06
N GLU A 259 -13.90 18.78 8.77
CA GLU A 259 -14.83 18.18 9.73
C GLU A 259 -14.54 16.69 9.95
N PRO A 260 -14.91 16.11 11.10
CA PRO A 260 -14.80 14.67 11.33
C PRO A 260 -15.54 13.84 10.28
N LEU A 261 -14.90 12.78 9.80
CA LEU A 261 -15.53 11.83 8.88
C LEU A 261 -16.48 10.89 9.64
N THR A 262 -17.72 10.79 9.17
CA THR A 262 -18.66 9.74 9.60
C THR A 262 -18.38 8.45 8.83
N ALA A 263 -17.58 7.56 9.42
CA ALA A 263 -17.27 6.26 8.83
C ALA A 263 -18.42 5.25 9.07
N ARG A 264 -18.68 4.40 8.08
CA ARG A 264 -19.53 3.20 8.20
C ARG A 264 -18.93 2.23 9.21
N TYR A 265 -17.62 2.05 9.15
CA TYR A 265 -16.85 1.33 10.14
C TYR A 265 -15.41 1.85 10.17
N THR A 266 -14.75 1.60 11.30
CA THR A 266 -13.30 1.72 11.46
C THR A 266 -12.73 0.41 11.99
N ILE A 267 -11.52 0.10 11.57
CA ILE A 267 -10.70 -1.01 12.03
C ILE A 267 -9.34 -0.42 12.35
N ASP A 268 -8.85 -0.67 13.55
CA ASP A 268 -7.55 -0.22 14.01
C ASP A 268 -6.87 -1.37 14.75
N HIS A 269 -5.57 -1.55 14.49
CA HIS A 269 -4.81 -2.59 15.14
C HIS A 269 -4.23 -2.07 16.46
N PRO A 270 -4.33 -2.83 17.57
CA PRO A 270 -3.91 -2.36 18.89
C PRO A 270 -2.42 -1.99 18.97
N TYR A 271 -1.60 -2.49 18.04
CA TYR A 271 -0.18 -2.17 17.95
C TYR A 271 0.15 -1.05 16.97
N GLY A 272 -0.85 -0.35 16.42
CA GLY A 272 -0.62 0.82 15.57
C GLY A 272 -0.09 0.50 14.17
N THR A 273 -0.35 -0.69 13.64
CA THR A 273 0.19 -1.17 12.35
C THR A 273 -0.81 -1.15 11.19
N LEU A 274 -2.10 -0.96 11.48
CA LEU A 274 -3.17 -0.98 10.48
C LEU A 274 -4.27 0.00 10.87
N ILE A 275 -4.68 0.83 9.91
CA ILE A 275 -5.93 1.59 9.97
C ILE A 275 -6.76 1.18 8.75
N GLY A 276 -8.03 0.86 8.96
CA GLY A 276 -9.03 0.61 7.93
C GLY A 276 -10.27 1.43 8.21
N TRP A 277 -10.86 2.01 7.19
CA TRP A 277 -12.14 2.69 7.31
C TRP A 277 -12.93 2.61 6.01
N SER A 278 -14.25 2.72 6.13
CA SER A 278 -15.15 2.73 4.99
C SER A 278 -16.25 3.75 5.18
N MET A 279 -16.80 4.26 4.09
CA MET A 279 -17.97 5.13 4.08
C MET A 279 -18.88 4.86 2.89
N ILE A 280 -20.14 5.27 3.02
CA ILE A 280 -21.16 5.16 1.97
C ILE A 280 -21.40 6.55 1.40
N GLY A 281 -21.51 6.63 0.08
CA GLY A 281 -21.80 7.85 -0.67
C GLY A 281 -20.79 8.97 -0.42
N PRO A 282 -19.49 8.78 -0.72
CA PRO A 282 -18.53 9.87 -0.69
C PRO A 282 -18.97 11.05 -1.57
N ASP A 283 -18.79 12.24 -1.01
CA ASP A 283 -19.06 13.53 -1.64
C ASP A 283 -18.08 13.77 -2.79
N LEU A 284 -18.59 14.28 -3.91
CA LEU A 284 -17.78 14.68 -5.05
C LEU A 284 -16.85 15.85 -4.68
N ASN A 285 -15.66 15.88 -5.29
CA ASN A 285 -14.66 16.94 -5.10
C ASN A 285 -14.23 17.15 -3.63
N THR A 286 -14.36 16.11 -2.83
CA THR A 286 -14.03 16.12 -1.40
C THR A 286 -12.74 15.34 -1.15
N VAL A 287 -11.93 15.86 -0.24
CA VAL A 287 -10.73 15.22 0.28
C VAL A 287 -11.11 14.49 1.55
N TYR A 288 -10.82 13.20 1.59
CA TYR A 288 -10.85 12.35 2.79
C TYR A 288 -9.43 12.17 3.28
N GLU A 289 -9.15 12.51 4.52
CA GLU A 289 -7.79 12.52 5.06
C GLU A 289 -7.72 11.73 6.36
N CYS A 290 -6.75 10.83 6.44
CA CYS A 290 -6.30 10.27 7.71
C CYS A 290 -5.13 11.11 8.23
N ARG A 291 -5.27 11.64 9.44
CA ARG A 291 -4.19 12.31 10.18
C ARG A 291 -3.80 11.44 11.36
N TRP A 292 -2.52 11.14 11.54
CA TRP A 292 -2.03 10.34 12.67
C TRP A 292 -0.80 10.99 13.33
N THR A 293 -0.54 10.54 14.55
CA THR A 293 0.69 10.80 15.29
C THR A 293 1.42 9.48 15.50
N GLY A 294 2.76 9.52 15.51
CA GLY A 294 3.61 8.35 15.75
C GLY A 294 5.00 8.79 16.24
N ASP A 295 5.85 7.81 16.55
CA ASP A 295 7.26 8.04 16.90
C ASP A 295 8.17 8.03 15.66
#